data_AF-A0A386H491-F1
#
_entry.id   AF-A0A386H491-F1
#
_cell.length_a   1.000
_cell.length_b   1.000
_cell.length_c   1.000
_cell.angle_alpha   90.00
_cell.angle_beta   90.00
_cell.angle_gamma   90.00
#
_symmetry.space_group_name_H-M   'P 1'
#
loop_
_entity.id
_entity.type
_entity.pdbx_description
1 polymer ?
#
loop_
_entity_poly.entity_id
_entity_poly.type
_entity_poly.pdbx_seq_one_letter_code
_entity_poly.pdbx_strand_id
1 'polypeptide(L)'
;MGLGPSIKMTTLHHFQCPLTEALSKEKDVEFTGIIVDGVSELCDDKVYTAKRVGDIAQIMHADAAIVAIDGWGNHHVDFVNVIEQLGIRGIPSVGLSYIAQQGRLVCTNNYVDCVIDFNKSDAGYESCVVGENNLTDYDAMKAVALVKNKLRKAGKLLDTGVDEPEQNLRRLTRKSFCIHEVRFGDKTDIDHGVLIIRKGIEKSLIKSEPRIKDVNVSIIEPGNYNMFVNSNMDYSPIACKVRGELGEGITHLLSGITVMTTGVEDNSKFQPSNIGSSEGILKNQVVFDRAGTPKSTDYILHVDVLFEEGEGRTAEGIMAGHRVTDSIVQEIRKVLVNLDNMPYTREEFNDVMRPGRRKVILVKIVSGLGNMYDTAMFPYEPGGFLGSHNMRDSKNIPYLITPNQCRDGVIHSLL
;
A
#
# COMPACT_ATOMS: atom_id res chain seq x y z
N MET A 1 13.88 -14.52 6.19
CA MET A 1 13.07 -13.83 5.17
C MET A 1 12.34 -12.73 5.88
N GLY A 2 12.53 -11.46 5.52
CA GLY A 2 12.05 -10.36 6.35
C GLY A 2 10.99 -9.52 5.69
N LEU A 3 9.76 -9.67 6.16
CA LEU A 3 8.78 -8.59 6.21
C LEU A 3 8.76 -8.15 7.67
N GLY A 4 9.37 -7.00 7.91
CA GLY A 4 9.42 -6.39 9.23
C GLY A 4 8.52 -5.17 9.27
N PRO A 5 7.91 -4.86 10.43
CA PRO A 5 6.96 -3.75 10.53
C PRO A 5 7.51 -2.40 10.01
N SER A 6 8.80 -2.13 10.19
CA SER A 6 9.39 -0.83 9.83
C SER A 6 9.47 -0.55 8.33
N ILE A 7 9.55 -1.59 7.50
CA ILE A 7 9.60 -1.44 6.04
C ILE A 7 8.24 -1.58 5.38
N LYS A 8 7.26 -2.13 6.12
CA LYS A 8 5.94 -2.49 5.61
C LYS A 8 5.29 -1.37 4.83
N MET A 9 4.86 -1.67 3.62
CA MET A 9 3.98 -0.80 2.85
C MET A 9 2.53 -1.16 3.16
N THR A 10 1.92 -0.44 4.10
CA THR A 10 0.51 -0.59 4.47
C THR A 10 -0.42 -0.21 3.32
N THR A 11 -1.70 -0.55 3.41
CA THR A 11 -2.72 -0.09 2.44
C THR A 11 -2.67 1.43 2.26
N LEU A 12 -2.48 2.17 3.36
CA LEU A 12 -2.31 3.62 3.33
C LEU A 12 -1.08 4.04 2.51
N HIS A 13 0.04 3.32 2.61
CA HIS A 13 1.24 3.57 1.80
C HIS A 13 0.93 3.42 0.31
N HIS A 14 0.21 2.37 -0.07
CA HIS A 14 -0.17 2.16 -1.47
C HIS A 14 -1.15 3.23 -1.96
N PHE A 15 -2.12 3.61 -1.14
CA PHE A 15 -3.10 4.67 -1.40
C PHE A 15 -2.42 6.05 -1.57
N GLN A 16 -1.35 6.31 -0.80
CA GLN A 16 -0.57 7.55 -0.81
C GLN A 16 0.81 7.37 -1.48
N CYS A 17 0.93 6.44 -2.43
CA CYS A 17 2.23 5.98 -2.90
C CYS A 17 3.13 7.12 -3.43
N PRO A 18 4.29 7.40 -2.78
CA PRO A 18 5.17 8.49 -3.18
C PRO A 18 5.69 8.38 -4.62
N LEU A 19 5.95 7.15 -5.10
CA LEU A 19 6.42 6.90 -6.46
C LEU A 19 5.33 7.19 -7.51
N THR A 20 4.09 6.74 -7.25
CA THR A 20 2.95 7.04 -8.12
C THR A 20 2.75 8.55 -8.23
N GLU A 21 2.87 9.26 -7.12
CA GLU A 21 2.72 10.70 -7.07
C GLU A 21 3.85 11.45 -7.79
N ALA A 22 5.11 11.09 -7.51
CA ALA A 22 6.26 11.69 -8.17
C ALA A 22 6.22 11.49 -9.69
N LEU A 23 6.00 10.26 -10.17
CA LEU A 23 5.93 9.97 -11.61
C LEU A 23 4.78 10.68 -12.31
N SER A 24 3.62 10.84 -11.66
CA SER A 24 2.46 11.50 -12.28
C SER A 24 2.62 13.01 -12.43
N LYS A 25 3.54 13.62 -11.68
CA LYS A 25 3.87 15.06 -11.81
C LYS A 25 4.81 15.34 -12.98
N GLU A 26 5.46 14.31 -13.52
CA GLU A 26 6.42 14.48 -14.60
C GLU A 26 5.75 14.72 -15.95
N LYS A 27 6.24 15.73 -16.67
CA LYS A 27 5.70 16.13 -17.98
C LYS A 27 6.59 15.72 -19.15
N ASP A 28 7.87 15.45 -18.89
CA ASP A 28 8.89 15.07 -19.86
C ASP A 28 8.99 13.56 -20.11
N VAL A 29 8.23 12.75 -19.35
CA VAL A 29 8.04 11.32 -19.54
C VAL A 29 6.55 10.97 -19.53
N GLU A 30 6.18 9.85 -20.13
CA GLU A 30 4.85 9.25 -20.00
C GLU A 30 4.88 8.20 -18.88
N PHE A 31 4.05 8.37 -17.84
CA PHE A 31 3.84 7.33 -16.83
C PHE A 31 2.75 6.37 -17.30
N THR A 32 3.15 5.29 -17.95
CA THR A 32 2.24 4.40 -18.68
C THR A 32 1.39 3.49 -17.77
N GLY A 33 1.89 3.15 -16.58
CA GLY A 33 1.17 2.29 -15.65
C GLY A 33 2.07 1.61 -14.63
N ILE A 34 1.44 0.76 -13.82
CA ILE A 34 2.08 0.06 -12.71
C ILE A 34 1.89 -1.45 -12.90
N ILE A 35 2.99 -2.19 -12.79
CA ILE A 35 2.99 -3.65 -12.69
C ILE A 35 3.10 -4.00 -11.20
N VAL A 36 2.14 -4.74 -10.67
CA VAL A 36 2.17 -5.24 -9.28
C VAL A 36 2.54 -6.72 -9.31
N ASP A 37 3.75 -7.04 -8.87
CA ASP A 37 4.33 -8.39 -8.88
C ASP A 37 4.33 -8.98 -7.47
N GLY A 38 3.92 -10.23 -7.32
CA GLY A 38 3.86 -10.88 -6.01
C GLY A 38 5.14 -11.65 -5.71
N VAL A 39 5.68 -11.52 -4.50
CA VAL A 39 6.80 -12.38 -4.07
C VAL A 39 6.34 -13.82 -3.90
N SER A 40 7.14 -14.79 -4.36
CA SER A 40 6.90 -16.22 -4.14
C SER A 40 7.85 -16.82 -3.11
N GLU A 41 7.50 -17.96 -2.52
CA GLU A 41 8.41 -18.77 -1.70
C GLU A 41 9.36 -19.58 -2.60
N LEU A 42 8.80 -20.13 -3.68
CA LEU A 42 9.48 -21.06 -4.57
C LEU A 42 10.33 -20.31 -5.59
N CYS A 43 11.62 -20.62 -5.64
CA CYS A 43 12.57 -19.94 -6.54
C CYS A 43 12.13 -19.99 -8.01
N ASP A 44 11.63 -21.14 -8.48
CA ASP A 44 11.16 -21.30 -9.86
C ASP A 44 10.00 -20.35 -10.19
N ASP A 45 9.10 -20.13 -9.23
CA ASP A 45 8.00 -19.18 -9.37
C ASP A 45 8.51 -17.74 -9.41
N LYS A 46 9.53 -17.37 -8.61
CA LYS A 46 10.17 -16.05 -8.67
C LYS A 46 10.72 -15.74 -10.06
N VAL A 47 11.41 -16.73 -10.65
CA VAL A 47 11.96 -16.61 -12.00
C VAL A 47 10.83 -16.54 -13.03
N TYR A 48 9.75 -17.29 -12.83
CA TYR A 48 8.59 -17.28 -13.71
C TYR A 48 7.87 -15.94 -13.70
N THR A 49 7.52 -15.40 -12.54
CA THR A 49 6.82 -14.11 -12.40
C THR A 49 7.69 -12.95 -12.89
N ALA A 50 8.99 -12.94 -12.57
CA ALA A 50 9.92 -11.94 -13.10
C ALA A 50 10.00 -11.94 -14.63
N LYS A 51 9.96 -13.11 -15.28
CA LYS A 51 9.88 -13.20 -16.75
C LYS A 51 8.59 -12.58 -17.28
N ARG A 52 7.45 -12.82 -16.62
CA ARG A 52 6.17 -12.20 -16.96
C ARG A 52 6.21 -10.69 -16.80
N VAL A 53 6.83 -10.16 -15.74
CA VAL A 53 7.06 -8.70 -15.59
C VAL A 53 7.84 -8.14 -16.78
N GLY A 54 8.93 -8.81 -17.19
CA GLY A 54 9.70 -8.42 -18.37
C GLY A 54 8.89 -8.43 -19.67
N ASP A 55 8.13 -9.49 -19.91
CA ASP A 55 7.26 -9.63 -21.09
C ASP A 55 6.20 -8.51 -21.14
N ILE A 56 5.55 -8.27 -20.00
CA ILE A 56 4.55 -7.20 -19.84
C ILE A 56 5.19 -5.82 -20.09
N ALA A 57 6.37 -5.55 -19.54
CA ALA A 57 7.06 -4.28 -19.75
C ALA A 57 7.39 -4.02 -21.23
N GLN A 58 7.73 -5.06 -21.99
CA GLN A 58 7.91 -4.98 -23.45
C GLN A 58 6.59 -4.73 -24.19
N ILE A 59 5.50 -5.40 -23.79
CA ILE A 59 4.16 -5.19 -24.35
C ILE A 59 3.68 -3.75 -24.11
N MET A 60 4.00 -3.18 -22.94
CA MET A 60 3.74 -1.78 -22.62
C MET A 60 4.66 -0.79 -23.38
N HIS A 61 5.66 -1.30 -24.09
CA HIS A 61 6.71 -0.52 -24.75
C HIS A 61 7.45 0.41 -23.78
N ALA A 62 7.74 -0.07 -22.57
CA ALA A 62 8.44 0.72 -21.56
C ALA A 62 9.86 1.06 -22.01
N ASP A 63 10.23 2.34 -21.95
CA ASP A 63 11.59 2.82 -22.20
C ASP A 63 12.49 2.67 -20.97
N ALA A 64 11.91 2.76 -19.77
CA ALA A 64 12.57 2.55 -18.49
C ALA A 64 11.58 2.13 -17.40
N ALA A 65 12.10 1.66 -16.26
CA ALA A 65 11.29 1.27 -15.11
C ALA A 65 11.83 1.83 -13.78
N ILE A 66 10.95 2.04 -12.82
CA ILE A 66 11.31 2.11 -11.40
C ILE A 66 10.81 0.82 -10.75
N VAL A 67 11.65 0.13 -9.96
CA VAL A 67 11.29 -1.11 -9.28
C VAL A 67 11.37 -0.88 -7.77
N ALA A 68 10.26 -1.03 -7.05
CA ALA A 68 10.21 -0.87 -5.59
C ALA A 68 9.70 -2.16 -4.95
N ILE A 69 10.34 -2.60 -3.88
CA ILE A 69 9.98 -3.84 -3.17
C ILE A 69 9.55 -3.57 -1.73
N ASP A 70 8.45 -4.21 -1.34
CA ASP A 70 8.03 -4.37 0.05
C ASP A 70 8.60 -5.69 0.60
N GLY A 71 9.83 -5.64 1.13
CA GLY A 71 10.51 -6.82 1.67
C GLY A 71 12.02 -6.80 1.53
N TRP A 72 12.69 -7.71 2.25
CA TRP A 72 14.13 -7.90 2.18
C TRP A 72 14.56 -9.36 2.42
N GLY A 73 15.84 -9.63 2.21
CA GLY A 73 16.39 -10.97 2.37
C GLY A 73 16.03 -11.84 1.16
N ASN A 74 15.30 -12.94 1.37
CA ASN A 74 14.90 -13.82 0.26
C ASN A 74 14.09 -13.10 -0.83
N HIS A 75 13.36 -12.03 -0.47
CA HIS A 75 12.59 -11.22 -1.42
C HIS A 75 13.48 -10.42 -2.38
N HIS A 76 14.76 -10.21 -2.03
CA HIS A 76 15.72 -9.61 -2.96
C HIS A 76 15.97 -10.49 -4.18
N VAL A 77 15.70 -11.79 -4.11
CA VAL A 77 15.77 -12.67 -5.28
C VAL A 77 14.73 -12.24 -6.32
N ASP A 78 13.48 -11.98 -5.92
CA ASP A 78 12.43 -11.47 -6.81
C ASP A 78 12.85 -10.13 -7.42
N PHE A 79 13.29 -9.18 -6.57
CA PHE A 79 13.76 -7.85 -6.97
C PHE A 79 14.87 -7.90 -8.03
N VAL A 80 15.90 -8.71 -7.78
CA VAL A 80 17.06 -8.85 -8.66
C VAL A 80 16.68 -9.52 -9.98
N ASN A 81 15.80 -10.53 -9.95
CA ASN A 81 15.30 -11.20 -11.14
C ASN A 81 14.42 -10.27 -11.99
N VAL A 82 13.54 -9.47 -11.37
CA VAL A 82 12.74 -8.46 -12.10
C VAL A 82 13.64 -7.47 -12.81
N ILE A 83 14.65 -6.92 -12.11
CA ILE A 83 15.62 -5.99 -12.70
C ILE A 83 16.41 -6.65 -13.83
N GLU A 84 16.79 -7.92 -13.68
CA GLU A 84 17.45 -8.70 -14.74
C GLU A 84 16.59 -8.83 -15.99
N GLN A 85 15.32 -9.22 -15.82
CA GLN A 85 14.42 -9.47 -16.93
C GLN A 85 14.09 -8.18 -17.70
N LEU A 86 14.02 -7.04 -17.00
CA LEU A 86 13.96 -5.71 -17.64
C LEU A 86 15.25 -5.39 -18.41
N GLY A 87 16.40 -5.63 -17.79
CA GLY A 87 17.72 -5.37 -18.38
C GLY A 87 18.00 -6.16 -19.65
N ILE A 88 17.72 -7.47 -19.66
CA ILE A 88 17.84 -8.36 -20.84
C ILE A 88 17.00 -7.84 -22.02
N ARG A 89 15.91 -7.12 -21.73
CA ARG A 89 14.98 -6.54 -22.70
C ARG A 89 15.32 -5.10 -23.09
N GLY A 90 16.45 -4.55 -22.62
CA GLY A 90 16.88 -3.20 -22.94
C GLY A 90 16.08 -2.10 -22.22
N ILE A 91 15.46 -2.43 -21.09
CA ILE A 91 14.67 -1.50 -20.25
C ILE A 91 15.52 -1.15 -19.02
N PRO A 92 16.26 -0.03 -19.03
CA PRO A 92 17.02 0.40 -17.86
C PRO A 92 16.08 0.68 -16.67
N SER A 93 16.51 0.28 -15.47
CA SER A 93 15.68 0.41 -14.26
C SER A 93 16.41 1.08 -13.09
N VAL A 94 15.67 1.69 -12.18
CA VAL A 94 16.19 2.13 -10.87
C VAL A 94 15.45 1.35 -9.79
N GLY A 95 16.22 0.70 -8.92
CA GLY A 95 15.68 -0.09 -7.81
C GLY A 95 15.49 0.76 -6.54
N LEU A 96 14.49 0.43 -5.73
CA LEU A 96 14.30 0.92 -4.37
C LEU A 96 14.05 -0.27 -3.45
N SER A 97 14.89 -0.42 -2.45
CA SER A 97 14.80 -1.51 -1.47
C SER A 97 15.35 -1.04 -0.13
N TYR A 98 14.92 -1.68 0.94
CA TYR A 98 15.64 -1.66 2.21
C TYR A 98 16.92 -2.50 2.05
N ILE A 99 18.09 -1.85 2.10
CA ILE A 99 19.42 -2.48 1.99
C ILE A 99 20.29 -2.01 3.16
N ALA A 100 19.81 -2.25 4.38
CA ALA A 100 20.52 -1.86 5.59
C ALA A 100 21.67 -2.84 5.95
N GLN A 101 22.26 -2.72 7.15
CA GLN A 101 23.31 -3.64 7.61
C GLN A 101 22.83 -5.09 7.65
N GLN A 102 21.61 -5.31 8.15
CA GLN A 102 20.94 -6.61 8.19
C GLN A 102 20.41 -7.06 6.81
N GLY A 103 20.14 -6.10 5.94
CA GLY A 103 19.41 -6.28 4.69
C GLY A 103 20.28 -6.20 3.43
N ARG A 104 21.57 -6.54 3.51
CA ARG A 104 22.42 -6.58 2.31
C ARG A 104 21.74 -7.40 1.21
N LEU A 105 21.81 -6.93 -0.04
CA LEU A 105 21.26 -7.65 -1.19
C LEU A 105 21.76 -9.09 -1.19
N VAL A 106 20.82 -10.04 -1.11
CA VAL A 106 21.13 -11.48 -1.01
C VAL A 106 21.73 -12.02 -2.31
N CYS A 107 21.40 -11.40 -3.43
CA CYS A 107 21.98 -11.69 -4.73
C CYS A 107 22.12 -10.40 -5.54
N THR A 108 22.86 -10.47 -6.64
CA THR A 108 23.03 -9.37 -7.59
C THR A 108 23.32 -9.93 -8.97
N ASN A 109 23.23 -9.07 -9.99
CA ASN A 109 23.64 -9.36 -11.36
C ASN A 109 24.11 -8.05 -12.03
N ASN A 110 24.53 -8.13 -13.30
CA ASN A 110 25.09 -6.98 -14.03
C ASN A 110 24.09 -5.84 -14.30
N TYR A 111 22.78 -6.08 -14.11
CA TYR A 111 21.72 -5.08 -14.29
C TYR A 111 21.31 -4.37 -13.00
N VAL A 112 21.69 -4.88 -11.83
CA VAL A 112 21.47 -4.24 -10.53
C VAL A 112 22.61 -3.24 -10.25
N ASP A 113 22.65 -2.18 -11.06
CA ASP A 113 23.71 -1.16 -11.07
C ASP A 113 23.28 0.17 -10.42
N CYS A 114 21.99 0.34 -10.09
CA CYS A 114 21.46 1.55 -9.47
C CYS A 114 20.29 1.23 -8.54
N VAL A 115 20.55 1.28 -7.24
CA VAL A 115 19.55 1.04 -6.19
C VAL A 115 19.62 2.15 -5.16
N ILE A 116 18.45 2.67 -4.77
CA ILE A 116 18.28 3.59 -3.65
C ILE A 116 17.93 2.75 -2.42
N ASP A 117 18.79 2.83 -1.41
CA ASP A 117 18.49 2.31 -0.09
C ASP A 117 17.55 3.28 0.64
N PHE A 118 16.42 2.77 1.12
CA PHE A 118 15.48 3.54 1.93
C PHE A 118 15.52 3.20 3.42
N ASN A 119 16.55 2.51 3.92
CA ASN A 119 16.83 2.46 5.35
C ASN A 119 16.98 3.87 5.93
N LYS A 120 16.17 4.17 6.95
CA LYS A 120 16.20 5.42 7.72
C LYS A 120 16.67 5.21 9.16
N SER A 121 16.67 3.96 9.62
CA SER A 121 17.17 3.60 10.94
C SER A 121 18.69 3.83 11.03
N ASP A 122 19.11 4.58 12.06
CA ASP A 122 20.52 4.82 12.36
C ASP A 122 21.27 3.52 12.68
N ALA A 123 20.57 2.55 13.29
CA ALA A 123 21.15 1.25 13.59
C ALA A 123 21.40 0.42 12.33
N GLY A 124 20.63 0.65 11.26
CA GLY A 124 20.65 -0.16 10.05
C GLY A 124 20.08 -1.58 10.24
N TYR A 125 19.17 -1.73 11.19
CA TYR A 125 18.43 -2.95 11.49
C TYR A 125 16.93 -2.70 11.41
N GLU A 126 16.18 -3.76 11.14
CA GLU A 126 14.72 -3.72 11.21
C GLU A 126 14.33 -3.44 12.67
N SER A 127 13.52 -2.39 12.89
CA SER A 127 13.23 -1.85 14.23
C SER A 127 11.90 -2.28 14.82
N CYS A 128 11.07 -2.97 14.04
CA CYS A 128 9.67 -3.26 14.37
C CYS A 128 8.78 -2.00 14.56
N VAL A 129 9.27 -0.81 14.22
CA VAL A 129 8.52 0.46 14.32
C VAL A 129 7.90 0.79 12.97
N VAL A 130 6.58 0.67 12.85
CA VAL A 130 5.86 0.88 11.59
C VAL A 130 6.12 2.27 11.03
N GLY A 131 6.51 2.34 9.76
CA GLY A 131 6.78 3.58 9.05
C GLY A 131 8.19 4.16 9.21
N GLU A 132 9.05 3.59 10.07
CA GLU A 132 10.42 4.09 10.23
C GLU A 132 11.22 4.03 8.93
N ASN A 133 11.19 2.88 8.25
CA ASN A 133 11.91 2.62 7.00
C ASN A 133 10.99 2.68 5.78
N ASN A 134 9.91 3.48 5.83
CA ASN A 134 9.06 3.68 4.65
C ASN A 134 9.80 4.47 3.56
N LEU A 135 9.51 4.11 2.31
CA LEU A 135 9.87 4.91 1.15
C LEU A 135 9.23 6.29 1.26
N THR A 136 10.03 7.35 1.09
CA THR A 136 9.59 8.74 1.22
C THR A 136 9.48 9.46 -0.12
N ASP A 137 8.85 10.64 -0.13
CA ASP A 137 8.83 11.54 -1.30
C ASP A 137 10.24 11.89 -1.79
N TYR A 138 11.21 12.00 -0.88
CA TYR A 138 12.60 12.28 -1.22
C TYR A 138 13.26 11.11 -1.95
N ASP A 139 12.95 9.87 -1.56
CA ASP A 139 13.44 8.67 -2.26
C ASP A 139 12.80 8.55 -3.64
N ALA A 140 11.49 8.84 -3.74
CA ALA A 140 10.77 8.87 -5.01
C ALA A 140 11.34 9.93 -5.97
N MET A 141 11.60 11.15 -5.48
CA MET A 141 12.23 12.22 -6.26
C MET A 141 13.59 11.79 -6.81
N LYS A 142 14.43 11.16 -5.98
CA LYS A 142 15.73 10.60 -6.43
C LYS A 142 15.54 9.54 -7.51
N ALA A 143 14.59 8.63 -7.33
CA ALA A 143 14.32 7.56 -8.29
C ALA A 143 13.93 8.11 -9.66
N VAL A 144 13.04 9.11 -9.69
CA VAL A 144 12.63 9.81 -10.91
C VAL A 144 13.82 10.51 -11.57
N ALA A 145 14.66 11.21 -10.80
CA ALA A 145 15.85 11.86 -11.35
C ALA A 145 16.85 10.86 -11.94
N LEU A 146 17.07 9.72 -11.27
CA LEU A 146 17.99 8.67 -11.69
C LEU A 146 17.48 7.91 -12.91
N VAL A 147 16.18 7.60 -13.00
CA VAL A 147 15.63 6.89 -14.16
C VAL A 147 15.71 7.75 -15.42
N LYS A 148 15.43 9.06 -15.30
CA LYS A 148 15.67 10.05 -16.37
C LYS A 148 17.13 10.12 -16.80
N ASN A 149 18.06 10.03 -15.84
CA ASN A 149 19.49 9.99 -16.14
C ASN A 149 19.88 8.72 -16.90
N LYS A 150 19.32 7.57 -16.53
CA LYS A 150 19.53 6.31 -17.23
C LYS A 150 18.98 6.32 -18.65
N LEU A 151 17.79 6.89 -18.86
CA LEU A 151 17.23 7.11 -20.19
C LEU A 151 18.21 7.87 -21.09
N ARG A 152 18.75 9.00 -20.61
CA ARG A 152 19.77 9.78 -21.35
C ARG A 152 21.02 8.97 -21.69
N LYS A 153 21.57 8.22 -20.72
CA LYS A 153 22.75 7.38 -20.93
C LYS A 153 22.51 6.24 -21.93
N ALA A 154 21.28 5.74 -21.99
CA ALA A 154 20.87 4.72 -22.96
C ALA A 154 20.58 5.29 -24.36
N GLY A 155 20.87 6.58 -24.61
CA GLY A 155 20.56 7.26 -25.88
C GLY A 155 19.06 7.55 -26.08
N LYS A 156 18.23 7.26 -25.08
CA LYS A 156 16.79 7.54 -25.08
C LYS A 156 16.57 8.96 -24.53
N LEU A 157 16.91 9.97 -25.33
CA LEU A 157 16.76 11.37 -24.95
C LEU A 157 15.29 11.66 -24.59
N LEU A 158 15.12 12.50 -23.56
CA LEU A 158 13.82 13.02 -23.15
C LEU A 158 13.43 14.06 -24.19
N ASP A 159 12.47 13.70 -25.05
CA ASP A 159 11.95 14.66 -26.00
C ASP A 159 11.16 15.73 -25.25
N THR A 160 11.40 16.98 -25.61
CA THR A 160 10.68 18.15 -25.08
C THR A 160 9.70 18.73 -26.09
N GLY A 161 9.78 18.30 -27.35
CA GLY A 161 8.84 18.62 -28.41
C GLY A 161 7.44 18.10 -28.12
N VAL A 162 6.44 18.82 -28.62
CA VAL A 162 5.03 18.42 -28.55
C VAL A 162 4.59 18.18 -29.98
N ASP A 163 4.89 16.99 -30.51
CA ASP A 163 4.43 16.63 -31.86
C ASP A 163 2.92 16.33 -31.86
N GLU A 164 2.38 15.85 -30.73
CA GLU A 164 0.96 15.56 -30.53
C GLU A 164 0.48 16.03 -29.14
N PRO A 165 -0.79 16.45 -29.02
CA PRO A 165 -1.35 16.92 -27.74
C PRO A 165 -1.50 15.79 -26.72
N GLU A 166 -1.33 16.12 -25.44
CA GLU A 166 -1.64 15.22 -24.33
C GLU A 166 -3.10 14.76 -24.38
N GLN A 167 -3.33 13.48 -24.12
CA GLN A 167 -4.67 12.91 -24.10
C GLN A 167 -5.03 12.45 -22.69
N ASN A 168 -6.12 12.97 -22.17
CA ASN A 168 -6.68 12.54 -20.90
C ASN A 168 -7.45 11.23 -21.11
N LEU A 169 -6.94 10.14 -20.54
CA LEU A 169 -7.52 8.81 -20.70
C LEU A 169 -8.65 8.58 -19.70
N ARG A 170 -8.41 8.94 -18.44
CA ARG A 170 -9.31 8.70 -17.31
C ARG A 170 -9.14 9.80 -16.27
N ARG A 171 -10.25 10.12 -15.60
CA ARG A 171 -10.28 11.09 -14.51
C ARG A 171 -10.83 10.47 -13.23
N LEU A 172 -10.07 10.59 -12.15
CA LEU A 172 -10.50 10.32 -10.79
C LEU A 172 -10.70 11.66 -10.06
N THR A 173 -11.88 11.88 -9.50
CA THR A 173 -12.14 13.00 -8.59
C THR A 173 -12.22 12.48 -7.16
N ARG A 174 -11.37 12.99 -6.27
CA ARG A 174 -11.42 12.70 -4.84
C ARG A 174 -12.02 13.90 -4.11
N LYS A 175 -13.06 13.65 -3.32
CA LYS A 175 -13.65 14.64 -2.41
C LYS A 175 -13.29 14.23 -0.98
N SER A 176 -12.50 15.06 -0.31
CA SER A 176 -12.04 14.81 1.04
C SER A 176 -12.84 15.65 2.05
N PHE A 177 -13.53 14.97 2.96
CA PHE A 177 -14.30 15.58 4.05
C PHE A 177 -13.49 15.51 5.34
N CYS A 178 -13.32 16.64 6.03
CA CYS A 178 -12.43 16.74 7.18
C CYS A 178 -13.16 16.48 8.50
N ILE A 179 -12.79 15.41 9.20
CA ILE A 179 -13.29 15.07 10.53
C ILE A 179 -12.42 15.74 11.59
N HIS A 180 -13.05 16.38 12.57
CA HIS A 180 -12.39 17.03 13.70
C HIS A 180 -12.84 16.50 15.06
N GLU A 181 -13.90 15.70 15.11
CA GLU A 181 -14.35 14.99 16.30
C GLU A 181 -14.81 13.58 15.92
N VAL A 182 -14.40 12.58 16.70
CA VAL A 182 -14.86 11.20 16.56
C VAL A 182 -15.38 10.73 17.92
N ARG A 183 -16.59 10.17 17.95
CA ARG A 183 -17.18 9.67 19.20
C ARG A 183 -18.11 8.48 18.98
N PHE A 184 -18.38 7.73 20.04
CA PHE A 184 -19.40 6.69 20.00
C PHE A 184 -20.81 7.22 20.27
N GLY A 185 -21.80 6.70 19.55
CA GLY A 185 -23.21 7.02 19.71
C GLY A 185 -24.15 5.85 19.39
N ASP A 186 -25.45 6.10 19.28
CA ASP A 186 -26.45 5.04 19.09
C ASP A 186 -26.57 4.59 17.62
N LYS A 187 -26.13 5.43 16.67
CA LYS A 187 -26.09 5.14 15.24
C LYS A 187 -24.81 5.72 14.63
N THR A 188 -24.35 5.10 13.54
CA THR A 188 -23.24 5.62 12.74
C THR A 188 -23.75 6.78 11.89
N ASP A 189 -23.11 7.95 11.98
CA ASP A 189 -23.53 9.16 11.27
C ASP A 189 -22.34 10.12 11.06
N ILE A 190 -22.43 11.02 10.08
CA ILE A 190 -21.42 12.05 9.82
C ILE A 190 -22.13 13.38 9.65
N ASP A 191 -21.83 14.34 10.52
CA ASP A 191 -22.45 15.66 10.46
C ASP A 191 -21.48 16.76 10.90
N HIS A 192 -21.38 17.82 10.11
CA HIS A 192 -20.53 18.99 10.37
C HIS A 192 -19.11 18.66 10.87
N GLY A 193 -18.45 17.60 10.35
CA GLY A 193 -17.10 17.19 10.75
C GLY A 193 -17.01 16.36 12.03
N VAL A 194 -18.14 15.92 12.57
CA VAL A 194 -18.23 14.95 13.66
C VAL A 194 -18.60 13.58 13.07
N LEU A 195 -17.72 12.59 13.25
CA LEU A 195 -18.01 11.19 12.96
C LEU A 195 -18.55 10.51 14.23
N ILE A 196 -19.80 10.08 14.19
CA ILE A 196 -20.40 9.26 15.23
C ILE A 196 -20.31 7.80 14.79
N ILE A 197 -19.72 6.94 15.60
CA ILE A 197 -19.63 5.50 15.37
C ILE A 197 -20.64 4.79 16.28
N ARG A 198 -21.45 3.90 15.72
CA ARG A 198 -22.43 3.13 16.52
C ARG A 198 -21.71 2.30 17.59
N LYS A 199 -22.20 2.37 18.83
CA LYS A 199 -21.72 1.51 19.92
C LYS A 199 -21.98 0.03 19.59
N GLY A 200 -20.95 -0.79 19.76
CA GLY A 200 -21.04 -2.21 19.43
C GLY A 200 -21.13 -2.47 17.92
N ILE A 201 -20.43 -1.68 17.11
CA ILE A 201 -20.39 -1.80 15.65
C ILE A 201 -19.93 -3.21 15.22
N GLU A 202 -19.03 -3.79 15.99
CA GLU A 202 -18.40 -5.10 15.81
C GLU A 202 -19.28 -6.30 16.22
N LYS A 203 -20.27 -6.12 17.09
CA LYS A 203 -21.01 -7.22 17.74
C LYS A 203 -21.73 -8.16 16.78
N SER A 204 -22.20 -7.65 15.64
CA SER A 204 -22.88 -8.47 14.63
C SER A 204 -21.91 -9.29 13.78
N LEU A 205 -20.63 -8.91 13.73
CA LEU A 205 -19.62 -9.47 12.81
C LEU A 205 -18.88 -10.66 13.42
N ILE A 206 -18.71 -10.68 14.74
CA ILE A 206 -18.01 -11.78 15.45
C ILE A 206 -18.68 -13.13 15.15
N LYS A 207 -20.02 -13.17 15.09
CA LYS A 207 -20.77 -14.40 14.83
C LYS A 207 -20.55 -14.98 13.43
N SER A 208 -20.12 -14.18 12.46
CA SER A 208 -19.86 -14.63 11.09
C SER A 208 -18.42 -15.10 10.86
N GLU A 209 -17.51 -14.90 11.83
CA GLU A 209 -16.09 -15.19 11.68
C GLU A 209 -15.61 -16.18 12.76
N PRO A 210 -15.70 -17.50 12.52
CA PRO A 210 -15.40 -18.52 13.54
C PRO A 210 -13.92 -18.57 13.97
N ARG A 211 -13.04 -17.86 13.27
CA ARG A 211 -11.60 -17.75 13.58
C ARG A 211 -11.29 -16.57 14.51
N ILE A 212 -12.28 -15.73 14.78
CA ILE A 212 -12.15 -14.53 15.61
C ILE A 212 -12.95 -14.75 16.89
N LYS A 213 -12.25 -14.65 18.02
CA LYS A 213 -12.83 -14.80 19.33
C LYS A 213 -13.55 -13.54 19.80
N ASP A 214 -12.92 -12.39 19.58
CA ASP A 214 -13.47 -11.08 19.93
C ASP A 214 -12.87 -9.98 19.06
N VAL A 215 -13.54 -8.83 18.99
CA VAL A 215 -13.03 -7.62 18.35
C VAL A 215 -13.29 -6.45 19.27
N ASN A 216 -12.27 -5.66 19.54
CA ASN A 216 -12.40 -4.40 20.26
C ASN A 216 -12.29 -3.22 19.29
N VAL A 217 -13.26 -2.32 19.33
CA VAL A 217 -13.22 -1.08 18.55
C VAL A 217 -13.06 0.08 19.51
N SER A 218 -12.03 0.89 19.31
CA SER A 218 -11.74 2.07 20.12
C SER A 218 -11.37 3.28 19.26
N ILE A 219 -11.42 4.46 19.87
CA ILE A 219 -11.05 5.73 19.24
C ILE A 219 -9.83 6.26 19.97
N ILE A 220 -8.72 6.45 19.25
CA ILE A 220 -7.51 7.05 19.78
C ILE A 220 -7.45 8.49 19.29
N GLU A 221 -7.46 9.44 20.23
CA GLU A 221 -7.38 10.86 19.92
C GLU A 221 -5.95 11.27 19.52
N PRO A 222 -5.79 12.29 18.66
CA PRO A 222 -4.47 12.86 18.35
C PRO A 222 -3.68 13.19 19.62
N GLY A 223 -2.43 12.73 19.68
CA GLY A 223 -1.54 12.90 20.84
C GLY A 223 -1.73 11.88 21.98
N ASN A 224 -2.80 11.10 22.02
CA ASN A 224 -3.03 10.09 23.06
C ASN A 224 -2.39 8.73 22.70
N TYR A 225 -1.07 8.71 22.56
CA TYR A 225 -0.33 7.54 22.05
C TYR A 225 0.41 6.75 23.14
N ASN A 226 0.18 7.06 24.41
CA ASN A 226 0.81 6.37 25.54
C ASN A 226 -0.04 5.18 26.03
N MET A 227 -0.37 4.29 25.10
CA MET A 227 -1.19 3.11 25.32
C MET A 227 -0.59 1.90 24.62
N PHE A 228 -0.84 0.70 25.17
CA PHE A 228 -0.43 -0.53 24.54
C PHE A 228 -1.32 -0.83 23.32
N VAL A 229 -0.69 -1.25 22.23
CA VAL A 229 -1.34 -1.80 21.04
C VAL A 229 -0.72 -3.15 20.69
N ASN A 230 -1.51 -4.06 20.14
CA ASN A 230 -0.99 -5.29 19.55
C ASN A 230 -0.30 -4.98 18.21
N SER A 231 0.34 -6.00 17.63
CA SER A 231 1.07 -5.86 16.37
C SER A 231 0.15 -5.39 15.25
N ASN A 232 0.62 -4.39 14.51
CA ASN A 232 -0.09 -3.78 13.41
C ASN A 232 -0.26 -4.77 12.25
N MET A 233 -1.51 -5.00 11.88
CA MET A 233 -1.89 -5.73 10.69
C MET A 233 -2.04 -4.82 9.48
N ASP A 234 -2.54 -3.59 9.65
CA ASP A 234 -2.56 -2.59 8.57
C ASP A 234 -2.90 -1.18 9.09
N TYR A 235 -2.61 -0.18 8.24
CA TYR A 235 -3.24 1.15 8.29
C TYR A 235 -3.96 1.38 6.97
N SER A 236 -5.22 1.81 7.01
CA SER A 236 -6.04 1.99 5.80
C SER A 236 -6.93 3.25 5.86
N PRO A 237 -7.31 3.81 4.70
CA PRO A 237 -8.18 4.97 4.64
C PRO A 237 -9.66 4.60 4.85
N ILE A 238 -10.47 5.58 5.27
CA ILE A 238 -11.94 5.49 5.17
C ILE A 238 -12.37 6.23 3.90
N ALA A 239 -12.54 5.49 2.82
CA ALA A 239 -12.99 6.03 1.53
C ALA A 239 -14.05 5.13 0.90
N CYS A 240 -14.94 5.71 0.09
CA CYS A 240 -15.94 4.96 -0.66
C CYS A 240 -16.15 5.48 -2.08
N LYS A 241 -16.54 4.57 -2.96
CA LYS A 241 -16.86 4.85 -4.35
C LYS A 241 -18.29 5.37 -4.47
N VAL A 242 -18.42 6.59 -4.98
CA VAL A 242 -19.74 7.22 -5.22
C VAL A 242 -20.18 6.99 -6.66
N ARG A 243 -19.24 7.03 -7.61
CA ARG A 243 -19.53 6.84 -9.04
C ARG A 243 -18.31 6.29 -9.76
N GLY A 244 -18.53 5.36 -10.69
CA GLY A 244 -17.46 4.73 -11.47
C GLY A 244 -16.83 3.57 -10.70
N GLU A 245 -15.68 3.11 -11.17
CA GLU A 245 -14.91 2.01 -10.57
C GLU A 245 -13.60 2.54 -9.97
N LEU A 246 -12.84 1.68 -9.27
CA LEU A 246 -11.55 2.07 -8.71
C LEU A 246 -10.64 2.63 -9.82
N GLY A 247 -10.16 3.86 -9.62
CA GLY A 247 -9.32 4.61 -10.56
C GLY A 247 -10.05 5.60 -11.48
N GLU A 248 -11.38 5.67 -11.45
CA GLU A 248 -12.13 6.63 -12.26
C GLU A 248 -13.43 7.11 -11.59
N GLY A 249 -13.97 8.25 -12.01
CA GLY A 249 -15.22 8.76 -11.45
C GLY A 249 -15.02 9.52 -10.14
N ILE A 250 -15.80 9.23 -9.10
CA ILE A 250 -15.84 10.01 -7.84
C ILE A 250 -15.64 9.09 -6.65
N THR A 251 -14.66 9.45 -5.82
CA THR A 251 -14.37 8.83 -4.53
C THR A 251 -14.56 9.86 -3.41
N HIS A 252 -15.31 9.49 -2.38
CA HIS A 252 -15.36 10.25 -1.12
C HIS A 252 -14.31 9.67 -0.17
N LEU A 253 -13.59 10.55 0.54
CA LEU A 253 -12.55 10.20 1.51
C LEU A 253 -12.83 10.97 2.81
N LEU A 254 -12.68 10.32 3.96
CA LEU A 254 -12.54 11.02 5.23
C LEU A 254 -11.07 11.34 5.49
N SER A 255 -10.81 12.59 5.86
CA SER A 255 -9.52 13.05 6.39
C SER A 255 -9.68 13.41 7.87
N GLY A 256 -8.59 13.47 8.62
CA GLY A 256 -8.64 13.65 10.08
C GLY A 256 -8.92 12.35 10.86
N ILE A 257 -9.02 11.22 10.15
CA ILE A 257 -9.17 9.89 10.75
C ILE A 257 -8.51 8.82 9.88
N THR A 258 -7.82 7.86 10.50
CA THR A 258 -7.20 6.69 9.86
C THR A 258 -7.64 5.40 10.57
N VAL A 259 -7.80 4.30 9.84
CA VAL A 259 -8.09 2.98 10.45
C VAL A 259 -6.79 2.29 10.82
N MET A 260 -6.73 1.71 12.01
CA MET A 260 -5.63 0.85 12.46
C MET A 260 -6.18 -0.53 12.80
N THR A 261 -5.69 -1.54 12.10
CA THR A 261 -5.97 -2.93 12.43
C THR A 261 -4.79 -3.50 13.20
N THR A 262 -5.06 -4.07 14.37
CA THR A 262 -4.08 -4.86 15.14
C THR A 262 -4.67 -6.20 15.48
N GLY A 263 -3.85 -7.14 15.94
CA GLY A 263 -4.40 -8.35 16.51
C GLY A 263 -3.41 -9.20 17.27
N VAL A 264 -3.95 -10.17 17.98
CA VAL A 264 -3.20 -11.09 18.84
C VAL A 264 -3.96 -12.41 18.96
N GLU A 265 -3.24 -13.52 19.04
CA GLU A 265 -3.84 -14.81 19.39
C GLU A 265 -4.18 -14.90 20.86
N ASP A 266 -5.26 -15.59 21.19
CA ASP A 266 -5.74 -15.64 22.56
C ASP A 266 -4.76 -16.23 23.58
N ASN A 267 -4.61 -17.54 23.72
CA ASN A 267 -3.92 -18.10 24.88
C ASN A 267 -2.40 -17.97 24.76
N SER A 268 -1.86 -18.16 23.55
CA SER A 268 -0.43 -18.02 23.28
C SER A 268 0.06 -16.58 23.29
N LYS A 269 -0.85 -15.59 23.14
CA LYS A 269 -0.51 -14.17 22.98
C LYS A 269 0.42 -13.90 21.81
N PHE A 270 0.42 -14.80 20.81
CA PHE A 270 1.22 -14.64 19.61
C PHE A 270 0.75 -13.41 18.84
N GLN A 271 1.70 -12.58 18.48
CA GLN A 271 1.50 -11.38 17.68
C GLN A 271 1.65 -11.76 16.21
N PRO A 272 0.63 -11.58 15.36
CA PRO A 272 0.72 -11.81 13.92
C PRO A 272 1.94 -11.09 13.33
N SER A 273 2.97 -11.87 13.01
CA SER A 273 4.28 -11.40 12.60
C SER A 273 5.19 -12.54 12.12
N ASN A 274 6.23 -12.19 11.36
CA ASN A 274 7.28 -13.10 10.89
C ASN A 274 8.65 -12.65 11.41
N ILE A 275 9.14 -11.49 10.97
CA ILE A 275 10.35 -10.89 11.54
C ILE A 275 9.96 -9.68 12.36
N GLY A 276 9.78 -9.93 13.66
CA GLY A 276 9.49 -8.90 14.63
C GLY A 276 8.04 -8.46 14.60
N SER A 277 7.58 -8.00 15.74
CA SER A 277 6.20 -7.63 16.01
C SER A 277 6.16 -6.19 16.50
N SER A 278 5.11 -5.46 16.13
CA SER A 278 4.98 -4.02 16.41
C SER A 278 4.11 -3.73 17.62
N GLU A 279 3.90 -4.70 18.50
CA GLU A 279 3.19 -4.51 19.75
C GLU A 279 4.00 -3.68 20.75
N GLY A 280 3.31 -2.95 21.61
CA GLY A 280 3.95 -2.11 22.62
C GLY A 280 3.26 -0.77 22.75
N ILE A 281 3.97 0.20 23.31
CA ILE A 281 3.42 1.55 23.47
C ILE A 281 3.37 2.23 22.09
N LEU A 282 2.17 2.60 21.64
CA LEU A 282 1.91 3.10 20.28
C LEU A 282 2.89 4.20 19.83
N LYS A 283 3.17 5.19 20.70
CA LYS A 283 4.11 6.28 20.39
C LYS A 283 5.54 5.83 20.07
N ASN A 284 5.92 4.63 20.48
CA ASN A 284 7.23 4.03 20.24
C ASN A 284 7.22 3.03 19.07
N GLN A 285 6.05 2.58 18.64
CA GLN A 285 5.89 1.52 17.62
C GLN A 285 5.45 2.04 16.25
N VAL A 286 5.28 3.37 16.11
CA VAL A 286 4.86 4.01 14.87
C VAL A 286 5.62 5.32 14.68
N VAL A 287 6.16 5.52 13.47
CA VAL A 287 6.56 6.85 13.00
C VAL A 287 5.39 7.46 12.24
N PHE A 288 4.71 8.42 12.87
CA PHE A 288 3.60 9.17 12.27
C PHE A 288 4.06 10.04 11.09
N ASP A 289 3.09 10.55 10.34
CA ASP A 289 3.32 11.48 9.22
C ASP A 289 4.20 10.87 8.10
N ARG A 290 3.98 9.58 7.82
CA ARG A 290 4.52 8.87 6.66
C ARG A 290 3.38 8.46 5.73
N ALA A 291 3.72 8.14 4.47
CA ALA A 291 2.72 7.68 3.51
C ALA A 291 1.96 6.44 4.00
N GLY A 292 2.62 5.57 4.78
CA GLY A 292 2.03 4.34 5.32
C GLY A 292 1.46 4.43 6.74
N THR A 293 1.49 5.59 7.37
CA THR A 293 1.08 5.73 8.78
C THR A 293 0.10 6.89 8.97
N PRO A 294 -0.67 6.89 10.07
CA PRO A 294 -1.56 8.00 10.37
C PRO A 294 -0.79 9.32 10.47
N LYS A 295 -1.46 10.44 10.15
CA LYS A 295 -0.92 11.75 10.51
C LYS A 295 -0.98 11.92 12.03
N SER A 296 -0.06 12.66 12.60
CA SER A 296 -0.07 12.99 14.04
C SER A 296 -1.29 13.83 14.46
N THR A 297 -2.01 14.40 13.50
CA THR A 297 -3.25 15.16 13.70
C THR A 297 -4.52 14.32 13.54
N ASP A 298 -4.42 13.08 13.06
CA ASP A 298 -5.58 12.25 12.78
C ASP A 298 -6.03 11.50 14.03
N TYR A 299 -7.35 11.34 14.18
CA TYR A 299 -7.91 10.29 15.03
C TYR A 299 -7.55 8.92 14.45
N ILE A 300 -7.45 7.91 15.30
CA ILE A 300 -7.30 6.52 14.86
C ILE A 300 -8.54 5.73 15.27
N LEU A 301 -9.22 5.17 14.28
CA LEU A 301 -10.22 4.11 14.50
C LEU A 301 -9.46 2.80 14.67
N HIS A 302 -9.29 2.38 15.92
CA HIS A 302 -8.53 1.18 16.25
C HIS A 302 -9.46 -0.03 16.31
N VAL A 303 -9.20 -1.01 15.45
CA VAL A 303 -9.85 -2.32 15.44
C VAL A 303 -8.83 -3.36 15.88
N ASP A 304 -8.98 -3.86 17.09
CA ASP A 304 -8.10 -4.87 17.68
C ASP A 304 -8.77 -6.24 17.65
N VAL A 305 -8.16 -7.18 16.93
CA VAL A 305 -8.70 -8.52 16.68
C VAL A 305 -8.08 -9.52 17.64
N LEU A 306 -8.92 -10.19 18.43
CA LEU A 306 -8.52 -11.35 19.23
C LEU A 306 -8.80 -12.62 18.40
N PHE A 307 -7.74 -13.25 17.91
CA PHE A 307 -7.85 -14.50 17.16
C PHE A 307 -8.08 -15.68 18.09
N GLU A 308 -8.81 -16.68 17.60
CA GLU A 308 -8.81 -18.01 18.20
C GLU A 308 -7.38 -18.58 18.18
N GLU A 309 -7.09 -19.54 19.06
CA GLU A 309 -5.74 -20.07 19.21
C GLU A 309 -5.23 -20.69 17.89
N GLY A 310 -4.05 -20.23 17.44
CA GLY A 310 -3.42 -20.66 16.18
C GLY A 310 -3.93 -19.96 14.93
N GLU A 311 -5.00 -19.16 15.00
CA GLU A 311 -5.58 -18.48 13.83
C GLU A 311 -4.86 -17.19 13.43
N GLY A 312 -4.14 -16.54 14.36
CA GLY A 312 -3.29 -15.39 14.07
C GLY A 312 -2.01 -15.76 13.29
N ARG A 313 -1.86 -17.04 12.91
CA ARG A 313 -0.75 -17.59 12.12
C ARG A 313 -1.20 -18.18 10.77
N THR A 314 -2.49 -18.09 10.44
CA THR A 314 -3.08 -18.68 9.23
C THR A 314 -3.54 -17.60 8.27
N ALA A 315 -3.60 -17.92 6.97
CA ALA A 315 -3.98 -16.92 5.97
C ALA A 315 -5.45 -16.57 6.15
N GLU A 316 -6.26 -17.59 6.39
CA GLU A 316 -7.68 -17.48 6.59
C GLU A 316 -8.04 -16.70 7.86
N GLY A 317 -7.25 -16.83 8.93
CA GLY A 317 -7.41 -16.04 10.16
C GLY A 317 -7.05 -14.58 9.93
N ILE A 318 -5.90 -14.28 9.33
CA ILE A 318 -5.51 -12.91 8.98
C ILE A 318 -6.54 -12.25 8.04
N MET A 319 -6.99 -12.96 7.01
CA MET A 319 -8.06 -12.50 6.13
C MET A 319 -9.38 -12.26 6.89
N ALA A 320 -9.71 -13.06 7.91
CA ALA A 320 -10.87 -12.82 8.76
C ALA A 320 -10.76 -11.48 9.50
N GLY A 321 -9.59 -11.16 10.05
CA GLY A 321 -9.35 -9.89 10.73
C GLY A 321 -9.60 -8.69 9.81
N HIS A 322 -9.14 -8.79 8.56
CA HIS A 322 -9.39 -7.77 7.54
C HIS A 322 -10.84 -7.69 7.08
N ARG A 323 -11.54 -8.83 6.93
CA ARG A 323 -12.99 -8.83 6.64
C ARG A 323 -13.80 -8.13 7.73
N VAL A 324 -13.50 -8.38 9.00
CA VAL A 324 -14.21 -7.71 10.11
C VAL A 324 -13.91 -6.23 10.11
N THR A 325 -12.64 -5.85 9.99
CA THR A 325 -12.24 -4.43 9.92
C THR A 325 -12.96 -3.72 8.78
N ASP A 326 -12.90 -4.28 7.57
CA ASP A 326 -13.52 -3.65 6.40
C ASP A 326 -15.05 -3.62 6.49
N SER A 327 -15.66 -4.61 7.15
CA SER A 327 -17.11 -4.61 7.43
C SER A 327 -17.53 -3.52 8.43
N ILE A 328 -16.69 -3.22 9.43
CA ILE A 328 -16.88 -2.09 10.35
C ILE A 328 -16.79 -0.78 9.57
N VAL A 329 -15.74 -0.62 8.76
CA VAL A 329 -15.54 0.56 7.92
C VAL A 329 -16.68 0.71 6.90
N GLN A 330 -17.23 -0.40 6.40
CA GLN A 330 -18.36 -0.37 5.46
C GLN A 330 -19.60 0.28 6.06
N GLU A 331 -19.86 0.14 7.36
CA GLU A 331 -20.97 0.85 8.00
C GLU A 331 -20.77 2.37 7.96
N ILE A 332 -19.53 2.85 8.11
CA ILE A 332 -19.17 4.27 7.96
C ILE A 332 -19.31 4.70 6.49
N ARG A 333 -18.83 3.87 5.55
CA ARG A 333 -18.92 4.14 4.10
C ARG A 333 -20.36 4.31 3.60
N LYS A 334 -21.33 3.57 4.18
CA LYS A 334 -22.76 3.69 3.85
C LYS A 334 -23.33 5.08 4.16
N VAL A 335 -22.79 5.78 5.15
CA VAL A 335 -23.15 7.17 5.42
C VAL A 335 -22.34 8.11 4.52
N LEU A 336 -21.03 7.86 4.39
CA LEU A 336 -20.12 8.68 3.59
C LEU A 336 -20.50 8.81 2.11
N VAL A 337 -21.01 7.73 1.50
CA VAL A 337 -21.35 7.68 0.07
C VAL A 337 -22.41 8.72 -0.31
N ASN A 338 -23.30 9.05 0.63
CA ASN A 338 -24.38 10.01 0.45
C ASN A 338 -24.05 11.39 1.04
N LEU A 339 -22.82 11.61 1.53
CA LEU A 339 -22.45 12.86 2.18
C LEU A 339 -22.29 14.00 1.16
N ASP A 340 -23.21 14.94 1.18
CA ASP A 340 -23.24 16.13 0.32
C ASP A 340 -23.31 17.45 1.10
N ASN A 341 -23.81 17.42 2.34
CA ASN A 341 -24.03 18.58 3.21
C ASN A 341 -22.82 18.98 4.05
N MET A 342 -21.61 18.81 3.53
CA MET A 342 -20.38 19.16 4.25
C MET A 342 -19.34 19.73 3.29
N PRO A 343 -18.57 20.77 3.70
CA PRO A 343 -17.44 21.26 2.92
C PRO A 343 -16.42 20.14 2.67
N TYR A 344 -15.86 20.11 1.46
CA TYR A 344 -14.82 19.16 1.08
C TYR A 344 -13.72 19.82 0.28
N THR A 345 -12.51 19.26 0.36
CA THR A 345 -11.43 19.56 -0.58
C THR A 345 -11.57 18.67 -1.81
N ARG A 346 -11.42 19.25 -2.99
CA ARG A 346 -11.54 18.54 -4.27
C ARG A 346 -10.18 18.39 -4.93
N GLU A 347 -9.82 17.15 -5.24
CA GLU A 347 -8.63 16.82 -6.02
C GLU A 347 -9.04 16.09 -7.30
N GLU A 348 -8.41 16.44 -8.42
CA GLU A 348 -8.60 15.74 -9.71
C GLU A 348 -7.27 15.12 -10.14
N PHE A 349 -7.31 13.82 -10.42
CA PHE A 349 -6.19 13.06 -10.95
C PHE A 349 -6.54 12.57 -12.35
N ASN A 350 -5.60 12.71 -13.28
CA ASN A 350 -5.79 12.32 -14.66
C ASN A 350 -4.70 11.31 -15.05
N ASP A 351 -5.13 10.18 -15.61
CA ASP A 351 -4.21 9.29 -16.32
C ASP A 351 -4.00 9.91 -17.71
N VAL A 352 -2.77 10.33 -18.02
CA VAL A 352 -2.46 11.11 -19.22
C VAL A 352 -1.54 10.33 -20.14
N MET A 353 -1.98 10.14 -21.39
CA MET A 353 -1.11 9.68 -22.47
C MET A 353 -0.35 10.87 -23.05
N ARG A 354 0.94 10.70 -23.28
CA ARG A 354 1.85 11.73 -23.77
C ARG A 354 2.58 11.18 -25.00
N PRO A 355 1.92 11.16 -26.18
CA PRO A 355 2.52 10.60 -27.38
C PRO A 355 3.90 11.20 -27.67
N GLY A 356 4.83 10.37 -28.12
CA GLY A 356 6.23 10.75 -28.37
C GLY A 356 7.11 10.87 -27.12
N ARG A 357 6.56 10.93 -25.90
CA ARG A 357 7.35 10.93 -24.67
C ARG A 357 7.84 9.54 -24.31
N ARG A 358 8.97 9.50 -23.60
CA ARG A 358 9.57 8.25 -23.12
C ARG A 358 8.67 7.61 -22.07
N LYS A 359 8.38 6.33 -22.25
CA LYS A 359 7.48 5.58 -21.38
C LYS A 359 8.23 5.05 -20.16
N VAL A 360 7.78 5.45 -18.98
CA VAL A 360 8.29 4.97 -17.70
C VAL A 360 7.18 4.19 -17.01
N ILE A 361 7.51 2.98 -16.54
CA ILE A 361 6.61 2.17 -15.73
C ILE A 361 7.12 2.09 -14.29
N LEU A 362 6.20 1.81 -13.37
CA LEU A 362 6.54 1.44 -12.00
C LEU A 362 6.26 -0.06 -11.83
N VAL A 363 7.22 -0.80 -11.28
CA VAL A 363 7.03 -2.16 -10.82
C VAL A 363 7.00 -2.13 -9.29
N LYS A 364 5.88 -2.53 -8.69
CA LYS A 364 5.74 -2.71 -7.25
C LYS A 364 5.79 -4.20 -6.95
N ILE A 365 6.81 -4.63 -6.23
CA ILE A 365 6.93 -6.00 -5.75
C ILE A 365 6.32 -6.03 -4.35
N VAL A 366 5.24 -6.78 -4.18
CA VAL A 366 4.40 -6.82 -2.98
C VAL A 366 4.36 -8.21 -2.37
N SER A 367 3.93 -8.29 -1.11
CA SER A 367 3.74 -9.53 -0.36
C SER A 367 2.75 -10.47 -1.06
N GLY A 368 3.11 -11.75 -1.18
CA GLY A 368 2.29 -12.81 -1.78
C GLY A 368 2.70 -14.19 -1.26
N LEU A 369 3.02 -14.28 0.04
CA LEU A 369 3.89 -15.32 0.56
C LEU A 369 3.54 -15.78 1.98
N GLY A 370 3.68 -17.09 2.20
CA GLY A 370 3.54 -17.69 3.51
C GLY A 370 2.10 -17.66 4.03
N ASN A 371 1.91 -17.98 5.30
CA ASN A 371 0.57 -18.11 5.87
C ASN A 371 -0.03 -16.78 6.32
N MET A 372 0.69 -15.67 6.24
CA MET A 372 0.30 -14.43 6.92
C MET A 372 0.40 -13.20 6.02
N TYR A 373 1.39 -13.18 5.13
CA TYR A 373 1.73 -12.00 4.34
C TYR A 373 1.16 -12.13 2.94
N ASP A 374 0.17 -11.30 2.65
CA ASP A 374 -0.43 -11.26 1.34
C ASP A 374 -0.78 -9.83 0.99
N THR A 375 -1.07 -9.65 -0.27
CA THR A 375 -1.63 -8.42 -0.81
C THR A 375 -2.91 -8.79 -1.51
N ALA A 376 -3.97 -8.10 -1.16
CA ALA A 376 -5.25 -8.25 -1.82
C ALA A 376 -5.45 -7.13 -2.84
N MET A 377 -5.96 -7.51 -3.99
CA MET A 377 -6.10 -6.66 -5.16
C MET A 377 -7.58 -6.43 -5.46
N PHE A 378 -7.92 -5.21 -5.88
CA PHE A 378 -9.26 -4.81 -6.33
C PHE A 378 -10.40 -5.09 -5.33
N PRO A 379 -10.33 -4.55 -4.10
CA PRO A 379 -11.50 -4.54 -3.21
C PRO A 379 -12.68 -3.77 -3.82
N TYR A 380 -13.89 -3.95 -3.27
CA TYR A 380 -15.06 -3.19 -3.71
C TYR A 380 -14.93 -1.70 -3.44
N GLU A 381 -14.26 -1.32 -2.35
CA GLU A 381 -14.11 0.06 -1.90
C GLU A 381 -12.63 0.45 -1.81
N PRO A 382 -12.28 1.74 -2.02
CA PRO A 382 -10.89 2.19 -1.95
C PRO A 382 -10.20 1.84 -0.62
N GLY A 383 -9.13 1.06 -0.69
CA GLY A 383 -8.36 0.60 0.48
C GLY A 383 -9.08 -0.44 1.34
N GLY A 384 -10.21 -0.98 0.89
CA GLY A 384 -10.93 -2.06 1.57
C GLY A 384 -10.34 -3.44 1.32
N PHE A 385 -11.04 -4.46 1.80
CA PHE A 385 -10.69 -5.88 1.67
C PHE A 385 -11.85 -6.74 1.13
N LEU A 386 -13.10 -6.35 1.38
CA LEU A 386 -14.24 -7.10 0.86
C LEU A 386 -14.25 -7.06 -0.67
N GLY A 387 -14.42 -8.25 -1.28
CA GLY A 387 -14.45 -8.41 -2.74
C GLY A 387 -13.09 -8.50 -3.42
N SER A 388 -11.99 -8.35 -2.67
CA SER A 388 -10.65 -8.41 -3.24
C SER A 388 -10.23 -9.84 -3.61
N HIS A 389 -9.22 -9.94 -4.47
CA HIS A 389 -8.53 -11.18 -4.82
C HIS A 389 -7.09 -11.15 -4.31
N ASN A 390 -6.68 -12.19 -3.59
CA ASN A 390 -5.32 -12.24 -3.06
C ASN A 390 -4.30 -12.54 -4.17
N MET A 391 -3.09 -12.00 -4.04
CA MET A 391 -1.98 -12.29 -4.96
C MET A 391 -1.69 -13.80 -5.01
N ARG A 392 -1.74 -14.47 -3.86
CA ARG A 392 -1.52 -15.92 -3.73
C ARG A 392 -2.54 -16.76 -4.48
N ASP A 393 -3.80 -16.34 -4.54
CA ASP A 393 -4.85 -17.05 -5.30
C ASP A 393 -4.53 -17.07 -6.80
N SER A 394 -3.81 -16.04 -7.26
CA SER A 394 -3.35 -15.91 -8.64
C SER A 394 -1.93 -16.46 -8.86
N LYS A 395 -1.41 -17.23 -7.90
CA LYS A 395 -0.02 -17.74 -7.91
C LYS A 395 1.01 -16.63 -8.14
N ASN A 396 0.77 -15.45 -7.55
CA ASN A 396 1.63 -14.28 -7.61
C ASN A 396 1.88 -13.74 -9.04
N ILE A 397 1.04 -14.09 -10.01
CA ILE A 397 1.13 -13.54 -11.37
C ILE A 397 0.95 -12.01 -11.32
N PRO A 398 1.74 -11.23 -12.09
CA PRO A 398 1.66 -9.77 -12.03
C PRO A 398 0.31 -9.22 -12.48
N TYR A 399 -0.20 -8.24 -11.73
CA TYR A 399 -1.36 -7.42 -12.10
C TYR A 399 -0.93 -6.12 -12.79
N LEU A 400 -1.75 -5.64 -13.72
CA LEU A 400 -1.60 -4.34 -14.35
C LEU A 400 -2.62 -3.36 -13.79
N ILE A 401 -2.15 -2.23 -13.27
CA ILE A 401 -3.01 -1.17 -12.75
C ILE A 401 -2.60 0.21 -13.29
N THR A 402 -3.56 1.13 -13.36
CA THR A 402 -3.28 2.53 -13.70
C THR A 402 -2.77 3.32 -12.48
N PRO A 403 -2.12 4.48 -12.70
CA PRO A 403 -1.76 5.38 -11.60
C PRO A 403 -2.95 5.78 -10.73
N ASN A 404 -4.09 6.11 -11.35
CA ASN A 404 -5.31 6.41 -10.60
C ASN A 404 -5.87 5.21 -9.83
N GLN A 405 -5.81 3.99 -10.37
CA GLN A 405 -6.18 2.78 -9.62
C GLN A 405 -5.36 2.62 -8.34
N CYS A 406 -4.04 2.84 -8.40
CA CYS A 406 -3.19 2.83 -7.20
C CYS A 406 -3.63 3.90 -6.18
N ARG A 407 -3.93 5.12 -6.62
CA ARG A 407 -4.43 6.22 -5.76
C ARG A 407 -5.83 5.97 -5.18
N ASP A 408 -6.61 5.15 -5.86
CA ASP A 408 -7.97 4.78 -5.45
C ASP A 408 -7.99 3.45 -4.71
N GLY A 409 -6.84 3.00 -4.18
CA GLY A 409 -6.78 1.93 -3.19
C GLY A 409 -7.07 0.53 -3.73
N VAL A 410 -6.63 0.21 -4.95
CA VAL A 410 -6.72 -1.17 -5.49
C VAL A 410 -5.77 -2.16 -4.81
N ILE A 411 -4.81 -1.70 -4.01
CA ILE A 411 -3.83 -2.55 -3.31
C ILE A 411 -4.12 -2.47 -1.81
N HIS A 412 -4.37 -3.61 -1.17
CA HIS A 412 -4.61 -3.74 0.26
C HIS A 412 -3.62 -4.74 0.87
N SER A 413 -2.91 -4.33 1.93
CA SER A 413 -1.84 -5.13 2.56
C SER A 413 -2.36 -5.86 3.78
N LEU A 414 -2.04 -7.15 3.94
CA LEU A 414 -2.61 -7.96 5.03
C LEU A 414 -1.73 -8.02 6.29
N LEU A 415 -0.39 -7.99 6.17
CA LEU A 415 0.53 -8.03 7.31
C LEU A 415 1.88 -7.42 7.01
#